data_AF-A0A7J5ADP9-F1
#
_entry.id   AF-A0A7J5ADP9-F1
#
_cell.length_a   1.000
_cell.length_b   1.000
_cell.length_c   1.000
_cell.angle_alpha   90.00
_cell.angle_beta   90.00
_cell.angle_gamma   90.00
#
_symmetry.space_group_name_H-M   'P 1'
#
loop_
_entity.id
_entity.type
_entity.pdbx_description
1 polymer ?
#
loop_
_entity_poly.entity_id
_entity_poly.type
_entity_poly.pdbx_seq_one_letter_code
_entity_poly.pdbx_strand_id
1 'polypeptide(L)'
;MGKELLEIFAIETKKVAPLVAFENLCKFTEKYKKSYPSLKTLSSDRNVAYFSYLEYPATIQRMNYSTNWIERLNRDYKRVLKMRGAMPSPEAVLFLMGSVAMEKEYKSYNYPVSVFRYVDELKRKVIINK
;
A
#
# COMPACT_ATOMS: atom_id res chain seq x y z
N MET A 1 -3.30 21.49 -4.56
CA MET A 1 -2.77 20.20 -5.01
C MET A 1 -2.89 19.11 -3.94
N GLY A 2 -2.18 19.19 -2.81
CA GLY A 2 -2.23 18.11 -1.79
C GLY A 2 -3.63 17.79 -1.26
N LYS A 3 -4.41 18.79 -0.85
CA LYS A 3 -5.80 18.60 -0.39
C LYS A 3 -6.71 17.98 -1.46
N GLU A 4 -6.58 18.43 -2.70
CA GLU A 4 -7.36 17.91 -3.85
C GLU A 4 -7.00 16.44 -4.14
N LEU A 5 -5.74 16.04 -3.98
CA LEU A 5 -5.34 14.62 -4.07
C LEU A 5 -5.93 13.78 -2.95
N LEU A 6 -6.00 14.31 -1.71
CA LEU A 6 -6.64 13.61 -0.59
C LEU A 6 -8.15 13.40 -0.84
N GLU A 7 -8.80 14.34 -1.51
CA GLU A 7 -10.21 14.22 -1.90
C GLU A 7 -10.42 13.19 -3.01
N ILE A 8 -9.52 13.10 -3.99
CA ILE A 8 -9.57 12.09 -5.07
C ILE A 8 -9.36 10.69 -4.50
N PHE A 9 -8.35 10.53 -3.63
CA PHE A 9 -8.05 9.29 -2.92
C PHE A 9 -8.72 9.25 -1.55
N ALA A 10 -10.02 9.55 -1.53
CA ALA A 10 -10.79 9.49 -0.30
C ALA A 10 -10.85 8.06 0.26
N ILE A 11 -10.92 7.99 1.59
CA ILE A 11 -10.98 6.76 2.39
C ILE A 11 -12.24 6.86 3.24
N GLU A 12 -12.89 5.73 3.54
CA GLU A 12 -14.09 5.68 4.40
C GLU A 12 -15.31 6.44 3.85
N THR A 13 -15.24 6.96 2.63
CA THR A 13 -16.34 7.66 1.99
C THR A 13 -17.44 6.69 1.54
N LYS A 14 -18.69 7.16 1.58
CA LYS A 14 -19.85 6.40 1.10
C LYS A 14 -19.68 6.10 -0.39
N LYS A 15 -19.37 4.84 -0.71
CA LYS A 15 -19.51 4.17 -2.02
C LYS A 15 -19.31 5.08 -3.25
N VAL A 16 -18.17 5.77 -3.32
CA VAL A 16 -17.76 6.37 -4.60
C VAL A 16 -17.39 5.22 -5.53
N ALA A 17 -18.03 5.14 -6.69
CA ALA A 17 -17.68 4.12 -7.67
C ALA A 17 -16.24 4.34 -8.17
N PRO A 18 -15.42 3.28 -8.35
CA PRO A 18 -14.04 3.41 -8.81
C PRO A 18 -13.88 4.23 -10.09
N LEU A 19 -14.84 4.11 -11.03
CA LEU A 19 -14.87 4.88 -12.27
C LEU A 19 -14.99 6.40 -12.03
N VAL A 20 -15.87 6.81 -11.11
CA VAL A 20 -16.07 8.23 -10.79
C VAL A 20 -14.81 8.82 -10.14
N ALA A 21 -14.15 8.04 -9.27
CA ALA A 21 -12.89 8.46 -8.66
C ALA A 21 -11.77 8.60 -9.71
N PHE A 22 -11.72 7.69 -10.69
CA PHE A 22 -10.79 7.78 -11.81
C PHE A 22 -11.05 8.99 -12.72
N GLU A 23 -12.32 9.31 -13.02
CA GLU A 23 -12.66 10.54 -13.75
C GLU A 23 -12.16 11.79 -13.03
N ASN A 24 -12.26 11.82 -11.70
CA ASN A 24 -11.73 12.93 -10.90
C ASN A 24 -10.20 13.00 -10.98
N LEU A 25 -9.50 11.87 -11.01
CA LEU A 25 -8.05 11.81 -11.25
C LEU A 25 -7.68 12.34 -12.65
N CYS A 26 -8.47 12.04 -13.67
CA CYS A 26 -8.28 12.57 -15.02
C CYS A 26 -8.45 14.09 -15.05
N LYS A 27 -9.49 14.63 -14.42
CA LYS A 27 -9.70 16.10 -14.29
C LYS A 27 -8.55 16.79 -13.57
N PHE A 28 -8.08 16.19 -12.47
CA PHE A 28 -6.91 16.67 -11.74
C PHE A 28 -5.65 16.66 -12.61
N THR A 29 -5.43 15.58 -13.36
CA THR A 29 -4.28 15.46 -14.25
C THR A 29 -4.32 16.52 -15.34
N GLU A 30 -5.47 16.76 -15.97
CA GLU A 30 -5.66 17.80 -16.99
C GLU A 30 -5.33 19.21 -16.47
N LYS A 31 -5.73 19.49 -15.22
CA LYS A 31 -5.44 20.77 -14.56
C LYS A 31 -3.94 20.99 -14.31
N TYR A 32 -3.19 19.95 -13.95
CA TYR A 32 -1.80 20.07 -13.50
C TYR A 32 -0.74 19.58 -14.49
N LYS A 33 -1.12 18.91 -15.60
CA LYS A 33 -0.19 18.33 -16.58
C LYS A 33 0.78 19.33 -17.22
N LYS A 34 0.41 20.62 -17.29
CA LYS A 34 1.26 21.67 -17.86
C LYS A 34 2.46 21.96 -16.95
N SER A 35 2.23 22.04 -15.64
CA SER A 35 3.28 22.27 -14.63
C SER A 35 4.02 20.98 -14.28
N TYR A 36 3.35 19.82 -14.36
CA TYR A 36 3.90 18.52 -13.99
C TYR A 36 3.63 17.48 -15.09
N PRO A 37 4.48 17.41 -16.12
CA PRO A 37 4.27 16.52 -17.27
C PRO A 37 4.20 15.03 -16.92
N SER A 38 4.85 14.60 -15.83
CA SER A 38 4.82 13.21 -15.35
C SER A 38 3.41 12.76 -14.97
N LEU A 39 2.53 13.68 -14.56
CA LEU A 39 1.15 13.36 -14.18
C LEU A 39 0.32 12.85 -15.35
N LYS A 40 0.69 13.16 -16.61
CA LYS A 40 -0.05 12.68 -17.80
C LYS A 40 -0.25 11.17 -17.81
N THR A 41 0.69 10.43 -17.23
CA THR A 41 0.64 8.97 -17.14
C THR A 41 -0.49 8.48 -16.23
N LEU A 42 -1.00 9.31 -15.32
CA LEU A 42 -2.08 8.98 -14.39
C LEU A 42 -3.44 8.82 -15.09
N SER A 43 -3.66 9.52 -16.21
CA SER A 43 -4.90 9.41 -17.00
C SER A 43 -4.99 8.15 -17.88
N SER A 44 -4.03 7.22 -17.79
CA SER A 44 -4.09 5.96 -18.53
C SER A 44 -5.20 5.06 -17.97
N ASP A 45 -5.98 4.44 -18.85
CA ASP A 45 -7.09 3.53 -18.50
C ASP A 45 -6.69 2.42 -17.53
N ARG A 46 -5.45 1.93 -17.59
CA ARG A 46 -4.94 0.91 -16.66
C ARG A 46 -5.02 1.36 -15.19
N ASN A 47 -4.92 2.66 -14.95
CA ASN A 47 -4.86 3.23 -13.61
C ASN A 47 -6.24 3.34 -12.95
N VAL A 48 -7.33 2.98 -13.65
CA VAL A 48 -8.64 2.73 -13.03
C VAL A 48 -8.49 1.72 -11.89
N ALA A 49 -7.59 0.74 -12.04
CA ALA A 49 -7.29 -0.26 -11.03
C ALA A 49 -6.80 0.32 -9.69
N TYR A 50 -6.25 1.54 -9.66
CA TYR A 50 -5.85 2.21 -8.42
C TYR A 50 -7.03 2.49 -7.51
N PHE A 51 -8.25 2.51 -8.02
CA PHE A 51 -9.47 2.76 -7.24
C PHE A 51 -10.23 1.49 -6.85
N SER A 52 -9.70 0.30 -7.18
CA SER A 52 -10.25 -0.99 -6.73
C SER A 52 -10.38 -1.07 -5.21
N TYR A 53 -9.55 -0.33 -4.45
CA TYR A 53 -9.63 -0.35 -3.00
C TYR A 53 -10.96 0.18 -2.44
N LEU A 54 -11.69 1.01 -3.20
CA LEU A 54 -12.97 1.58 -2.78
C LEU A 54 -14.06 0.51 -2.60
N GLU A 55 -13.87 -0.67 -3.20
CA GLU A 55 -14.77 -1.81 -3.06
C GLU A 55 -14.57 -2.56 -1.73
N TYR A 56 -13.44 -2.37 -1.05
CA TYR A 56 -13.20 -2.99 0.24
C TYR A 56 -13.90 -2.27 1.40
N PRO A 57 -14.13 -2.96 2.53
CA PRO A 57 -14.62 -2.32 3.76
C PRO A 57 -13.68 -1.20 4.24
N ALA A 58 -14.26 -0.17 4.87
CA ALA A 58 -13.55 0.98 5.44
C ALA A 58 -12.29 0.63 6.26
N THR A 59 -12.35 -0.46 7.03
CA THR A 59 -11.21 -0.96 7.81
C THR A 59 -10.03 -1.36 6.93
N ILE A 60 -10.29 -2.02 5.81
CA ILE A 60 -9.26 -2.45 4.85
C ILE A 60 -8.75 -1.26 4.04
N GLN A 61 -9.63 -0.32 3.67
CA GLN A 61 -9.21 0.90 2.97
C GLN A 61 -8.17 1.68 3.77
N ARG A 62 -8.38 1.87 5.08
CA ARG A 62 -7.38 2.49 5.97
C ARG A 62 -6.03 1.78 5.94
N MET A 63 -6.06 0.45 5.91
CA MET A 63 -4.84 -0.35 5.89
C MET A 63 -4.11 -0.24 4.56
N ASN A 64 -4.84 -0.21 3.44
CA ASN A 64 -4.27 0.00 2.10
C ASN A 64 -3.69 1.40 1.94
N TYR A 65 -4.32 2.41 2.55
CA TYR A 65 -3.85 3.78 2.48
C TYR A 65 -2.61 4.03 3.35
N SER A 66 -2.47 3.33 4.47
CA SER A 66 -1.32 3.50 5.35
C SER A 66 -0.04 2.93 4.74
N THR A 67 0.98 3.78 4.58
CA THR A 67 2.32 3.35 4.18
C THR A 67 3.20 2.95 5.37
N ASN A 68 2.71 3.06 6.61
CA ASN A 68 3.52 2.87 7.81
C ASN A 68 4.21 1.50 7.86
N TRP A 69 3.54 0.44 7.40
CA TRP A 69 4.11 -0.91 7.41
C TRP A 69 5.25 -1.06 6.41
N ILE A 70 5.04 -0.65 5.15
CA ILE A 70 6.08 -0.73 4.12
C ILE A 70 7.24 0.23 4.40
N GLU A 71 6.96 1.44 4.91
CA GLU A 71 7.98 2.40 5.30
C GLU A 71 8.80 1.94 6.51
N ARG A 72 8.18 1.26 7.47
CA ARG A 72 8.89 0.67 8.60
C ARG A 72 9.83 -0.44 8.14
N LEU A 73 9.36 -1.34 7.27
CA LEU A 73 10.19 -2.39 6.69
C LEU A 73 11.35 -1.81 5.86
N ASN A 74 11.05 -0.86 4.97
CA ASN A 74 12.06 -0.19 4.14
C ASN A 74 13.12 0.54 4.99
N ARG A 75 12.72 1.14 6.12
CA ARG A 75 13.64 1.77 7.07
C ARG A 75 14.59 0.76 7.69
N ASP A 76 14.09 -0.42 8.06
CA ASP A 76 14.91 -1.49 8.62
C ASP A 76 15.90 -2.04 7.58
N TYR A 77 15.46 -2.28 6.35
CA TYR A 77 16.36 -2.65 5.24
C TYR A 77 17.44 -1.59 4.99
N LYS A 78 17.05 -0.31 4.89
CA LYS A 78 17.99 0.79 4.70
C LYS A 78 19.03 0.87 5.83
N ARG A 79 18.64 0.66 7.09
CA ARG A 79 19.57 0.65 8.23
C ARG A 79 20.63 -0.44 8.07
N VAL A 80 20.20 -1.65 7.73
CA VAL A 80 21.06 -2.84 7.64
C VAL A 80 22.00 -2.76 6.44
N LEU A 81 21.53 -2.23 5.30
CA LEU A 81 22.35 -1.99 4.11
C LEU A 81 23.35 -0.84 4.33
N LYS A 82 22.93 0.26 4.94
CA LYS A 82 23.80 1.43 5.19
C LYS A 82 25.04 1.06 6.00
N MET A 83 24.93 0.14 6.95
CA MET A 83 26.06 -0.32 7.77
C MET A 83 27.05 -1.20 7.01
N ARG A 84 26.63 -1.88 5.93
CA ARG A 84 27.47 -2.82 5.18
C ARG A 84 28.20 -2.19 3.99
N GLY A 85 27.70 -1.07 3.48
CA GLY A 85 28.31 -0.39 2.33
C GLY A 85 28.14 -1.20 1.04
N ALA A 86 29.25 -1.57 0.40
CA ALA A 86 29.23 -2.37 -0.82
C ALA A 86 28.94 -3.85 -0.50
N MET A 87 27.99 -4.44 -1.22
CA MET A 87 27.63 -5.84 -1.06
C MET A 87 28.42 -6.72 -2.05
N PRO A 88 28.85 -7.93 -1.65
CA PRO A 88 29.71 -8.77 -2.47
C PRO A 88 29.01 -9.42 -3.66
N SER A 89 27.70 -9.65 -3.56
CA SER A 89 26.87 -10.17 -4.66
C SER A 89 25.37 -9.86 -4.44
N PRO A 90 24.52 -9.97 -5.48
CA PRO A 90 23.07 -9.85 -5.35
C PRO A 90 22.46 -10.90 -4.39
N GLU A 91 23.00 -12.12 -4.36
CA GLU A 91 22.53 -13.20 -3.48
C GLU A 91 22.76 -12.85 -2.01
N ALA A 92 23.88 -12.20 -1.70
CA ALA A 92 24.16 -11.71 -0.35
C ALA A 92 23.14 -10.63 0.09
N VAL A 93 22.66 -9.80 -0.84
CA VAL A 93 21.60 -8.81 -0.58
C VAL A 93 20.28 -9.51 -0.28
N LEU A 94 19.89 -10.48 -1.10
CA LEU A 94 18.66 -11.24 -0.90
C LEU A 94 18.66 -11.98 0.44
N PHE A 95 19.76 -12.67 0.76
CA PHE A 95 19.92 -13.37 2.04
C PHE A 95 19.79 -12.42 3.23
N LEU A 96 20.43 -11.25 3.14
CA LEU A 96 20.40 -10.24 4.18
C LEU A 96 19.00 -9.64 4.37
N MET A 97 18.34 -9.21 3.29
CA MET A 97 16.99 -8.67 3.35
C MET A 97 16.00 -9.71 3.84
N GLY A 98 16.13 -10.96 3.39
CA GLY A 98 15.35 -12.10 3.87
C GLY A 98 15.53 -12.32 5.37
N SER A 99 16.76 -12.29 5.87
CA SER A 99 17.06 -12.44 7.30
C SER A 99 16.39 -11.34 8.15
N VAL A 100 16.41 -10.09 7.67
CA VAL A 100 15.73 -8.97 8.34
C VAL A 100 14.21 -9.15 8.32
N ALA A 101 13.63 -9.59 7.20
CA ALA A 101 12.21 -9.86 7.10
C ALA A 101 11.76 -10.95 8.08
N MET A 102 12.48 -12.07 8.12
CA MET A 102 12.22 -13.18 9.04
C MET A 102 12.33 -12.76 10.50
N GLU A 103 13.34 -11.96 10.85
CA GLU A 103 13.48 -11.42 12.21
C GLU A 103 12.29 -10.55 12.60
N LYS A 104 11.79 -9.71 11.69
CA LYS A 104 10.64 -8.82 11.94
C LYS A 104 9.35 -9.60 12.11
N GLU A 105 9.15 -10.62 11.29
CA GLU A 105 8.02 -11.53 11.41
C GLU A 105 8.02 -12.22 12.77
N TYR A 106 9.14 -12.84 13.16
CA TYR A 106 9.25 -13.58 14.40
C TYR A 106 9.14 -12.69 15.66
N LYS A 107 9.80 -11.52 15.68
CA LYS A 107 9.88 -10.67 16.88
C LYS A 107 8.78 -9.63 17.01
N SER A 108 8.28 -9.09 15.91
CA SER A 108 7.39 -7.91 15.93
C SER A 108 5.99 -8.18 15.39
N TYR A 109 5.87 -9.04 14.37
CA TYR A 109 4.60 -9.27 13.67
C TYR A 109 4.04 -10.68 13.87
N ASN A 110 4.45 -11.37 14.95
CA ASN A 110 3.96 -12.72 15.25
C ASN A 110 2.47 -12.76 15.66
N TYR A 111 1.86 -11.59 15.91
CA TYR A 111 0.46 -11.47 16.28
C TYR A 111 -0.41 -11.07 15.08
N PRO A 112 -1.65 -11.59 14.99
CA PRO A 112 -2.58 -11.19 13.96
C PRO A 112 -2.95 -9.71 14.11
N VAL A 113 -3.09 -9.04 12.96
CA VAL A 113 -3.55 -7.65 12.89
C VAL A 113 -4.93 -7.54 13.53
N SER A 114 -5.04 -6.76 14.60
CA SER A 114 -6.27 -6.64 15.39
C SER A 114 -7.46 -6.15 14.58
N VAL A 115 -7.23 -5.21 13.66
CA VAL A 115 -8.26 -4.62 12.78
C VAL A 115 -8.91 -5.69 11.89
N PHE A 116 -8.17 -6.70 11.45
CA PHE A 116 -8.69 -7.75 10.57
C PHE A 116 -9.58 -8.75 11.29
N ARG A 117 -9.58 -8.78 12.64
CA ARG A 117 -10.48 -9.67 13.41
C ARG A 117 -11.96 -9.36 13.19
N TYR A 118 -12.28 -8.12 12.84
CA TYR A 118 -13.65 -7.63 12.64
C TYR A 118 -14.10 -7.65 11.18
N VAL A 119 -13.26 -8.13 10.27
CA VAL A 119 -13.58 -8.21 8.84
C VAL A 119 -14.04 -9.64 8.54
N ASP A 120 -15.34 -9.81 8.32
CA ASP A 120 -15.96 -11.15 8.16
C ASP A 120 -15.30 -11.98 7.06
N GLU A 121 -14.93 -11.36 5.95
CA GLU A 121 -14.24 -12.00 4.81
C GLU A 121 -12.84 -12.52 5.14
N LEU A 122 -12.17 -11.94 6.15
CA LEU A 122 -10.81 -12.28 6.58
C LEU A 122 -10.78 -13.09 7.87
N LYS A 123 -11.95 -13.36 8.48
CA LYS A 123 -12.02 -14.31 9.59
C LYS A 123 -11.54 -15.66 9.06
N ARG A 124 -10.48 -16.21 9.66
CA ARG A 124 -10.05 -17.57 9.36
C ARG A 124 -11.27 -18.48 9.50
N LYS A 125 -11.71 -19.09 8.41
CA LYS A 125 -12.56 -20.28 8.52
C LYS A 125 -11.73 -21.26 9.33
N VAL A 126 -12.14 -21.52 10.56
CA VAL A 126 -11.53 -22.59 11.35
C VAL A 126 -11.81 -23.84 10.54
N ILE A 127 -10.80 -24.31 9.80
CA ILE A 127 -10.84 -25.66 9.24
C ILE A 127 -10.73 -26.54 10.47
N ILE A 128 -11.88 -26.94 11.00
CA ILE A 128 -11.99 -28.00 11.98
C ILE A 128 -11.59 -29.26 11.22
N ASN A 129 -10.31 -29.58 11.23
CA ASN A 129 -9.87 -30.92 10.83
C ASN A 129 -10.53 -31.88 11.82
N LYS A 130 -11.50 -32.64 11.31
CA LYS A 130 -12.19 -33.72 12.01
C LYS A 130 -11.44 -35.02 11.76
#